data_AF-A0AAX0L9Q4-F1
#
_entry.id   AF-A0AAX0L9Q4-F1
#
_cell.length_a   1.000
_cell.length_b   1.000
_cell.length_c   1.000
_cell.angle_alpha   90.00
_cell.angle_beta   90.00
_cell.angle_gamma   90.00
#
_symmetry.space_group_name_H-M   'P 1'
#
loop_
_entity.id
_entity.type
_entity.pdbx_description
1 polymer ?
#
loop_
_entity_poly.entity_id
_entity_poly.type
_entity_poly.pdbx_seq_one_letter_code
_entity_poly.pdbx_strand_id
1 'polypeptide(L)'
;MKTETKNRNCKFVFYIFVVVFLIILAGCADKQVIVKTEYKDVYVPVKCKVELPNKPAFDEKNPQTAKELSKYYKQIEILLKECIDE
;
A
#
# COMPACT_ATOMS: atom_id res chain seq x y z
N MET A 1 -41.27 -59.66 -3.02
CA MET A 1 -40.02 -59.23 -2.34
C MET A 1 -39.17 -58.27 -3.20
N LYS A 2 -39.78 -57.30 -3.91
CA LYS A 2 -39.04 -56.25 -4.67
C LYS A 2 -39.35 -54.82 -4.19
N THR A 3 -40.45 -54.64 -3.45
CA THR A 3 -40.93 -53.36 -2.91
C THR A 3 -40.08 -52.86 -1.74
N GLU A 4 -39.68 -53.76 -0.85
CA GLU A 4 -38.82 -53.48 0.31
C GLU A 4 -37.42 -52.98 -0.09
N THR A 5 -36.82 -53.59 -1.12
CA THR A 5 -35.48 -53.21 -1.63
C THR A 5 -35.51 -51.86 -2.35
N LYS A 6 -36.58 -51.57 -3.11
CA LYS A 6 -36.76 -50.27 -3.77
C LYS A 6 -36.95 -49.13 -2.76
N ASN A 7 -37.72 -49.37 -1.69
CA ASN A 7 -37.92 -48.41 -0.60
C ASN A 7 -36.62 -48.13 0.18
N ARG A 8 -35.84 -49.18 0.46
CA ARG A 8 -34.52 -49.06 1.11
C ARG A 8 -33.53 -48.24 0.27
N ASN A 9 -33.54 -48.45 -1.04
CA ASN A 9 -32.68 -47.71 -1.97
C ASN A 9 -33.13 -46.24 -2.12
N CYS A 10 -34.44 -45.95 -2.16
CA CYS A 10 -34.94 -44.57 -2.16
C CYS A 10 -34.59 -43.83 -0.87
N LYS A 11 -34.72 -44.49 0.30
CA LYS A 11 -34.32 -43.91 1.59
C LYS A 11 -32.82 -43.64 1.67
N PHE A 12 -32.01 -44.54 1.12
CA PHE A 12 -30.56 -44.38 1.05
C PHE A 12 -30.14 -43.24 0.13
N VAL A 13 -30.75 -43.14 -1.06
CA VAL A 13 -30.51 -42.04 -2.00
C VAL A 13 -30.92 -40.69 -1.40
N PHE A 14 -32.06 -40.65 -0.71
CA PHE A 14 -32.52 -39.44 -0.01
C PHE A 14 -31.55 -39.02 1.10
N TYR A 15 -31.05 -39.97 1.90
CA TYR A 15 -30.06 -39.69 2.94
C TYR A 15 -28.76 -39.11 2.36
N ILE A 16 -28.23 -39.71 1.29
CA ILE A 16 -27.03 -39.19 0.61
C ILE A 16 -27.25 -37.79 0.07
N PHE A 17 -28.42 -37.50 -0.51
CA PHE A 17 -28.74 -36.17 -1.01
C PHE A 17 -28.74 -35.11 0.10
N VAL A 18 -29.31 -35.43 1.27
CA VAL A 18 -29.31 -34.53 2.43
C VAL A 18 -27.90 -34.28 2.97
N VAL A 19 -27.06 -35.32 3.08
CA VAL A 19 -25.68 -35.16 3.55
C VAL A 19 -24.87 -34.27 2.61
N VAL A 20 -24.99 -34.47 1.29
CA VAL A 20 -24.32 -33.63 0.29
C VAL A 20 -24.77 -32.18 0.40
N PHE A 21 -26.07 -31.94 0.59
CA PHE A 21 -26.61 -30.58 0.73
C PHE A 21 -26.08 -29.85 1.98
N LEU A 22 -25.94 -30.57 3.10
CA LEU A 22 -25.38 -30.02 4.34
C LEU A 22 -23.89 -29.66 4.19
N ILE A 23 -23.11 -30.46 3.45
CA ILE A 23 -21.68 -30.18 3.20
C ILE A 23 -21.51 -28.92 2.34
N ILE A 24 -22.37 -28.74 1.32
CA ILE A 24 -22.32 -27.57 0.43
C ILE A 24 -22.63 -26.29 1.21
N LEU A 25 -23.62 -26.32 2.12
CA LEU A 25 -24.02 -25.15 2.89
C LEU A 25 -23.03 -24.79 4.02
N ALA A 26 -22.34 -25.78 4.60
CA ALA A 26 -21.34 -25.55 5.65
C ALA A 26 -20.11 -24.75 5.16
N GLY A 27 -19.85 -24.75 3.84
CA GLY A 27 -18.72 -24.04 3.23
C GLY A 27 -18.97 -22.56 2.92
N CYS A 28 -20.21 -22.06 3.05
CA CYS A 28 -20.59 -20.71 2.61
C CYS A 28 -20.57 -19.67 3.74
N ALA A 29 -19.68 -19.83 4.72
CA ALA A 29 -19.31 -18.74 5.61
C ALA A 29 -18.34 -17.85 4.85
N ASP A 30 -18.89 -16.85 4.15
CA ASP A 30 -18.12 -15.77 3.57
C ASP A 30 -17.20 -15.23 4.67
N LYS A 31 -15.90 -15.45 4.53
CA LYS A 31 -14.95 -14.82 5.41
C LYS A 31 -15.16 -13.36 5.11
N GLN A 32 -15.79 -12.65 6.03
CA GLN A 32 -15.65 -11.22 6.15
C GLN A 32 -14.15 -11.02 6.33
N VAL A 33 -13.44 -10.98 5.20
CA VAL A 33 -12.16 -10.33 5.11
C VAL A 33 -12.59 -8.92 5.42
N ILE A 34 -12.55 -8.62 6.72
CA ILE A 34 -12.28 -7.29 7.21
C ILE A 34 -10.95 -7.02 6.53
N VAL A 35 -11.01 -6.60 5.27
CA VAL A 35 -9.98 -5.82 4.62
C VAL A 35 -10.03 -4.60 5.51
N LYS A 36 -9.32 -4.69 6.64
CA LYS A 36 -8.86 -3.52 7.36
C LYS A 36 -8.19 -2.77 6.23
N THR A 37 -8.88 -1.76 5.73
CA THR A 37 -8.30 -0.81 4.80
C THR A 37 -7.19 -0.21 5.62
N GLU A 38 -6.00 -0.81 5.53
CA GLU A 38 -4.80 -0.28 6.14
C GLU A 38 -4.54 0.99 5.35
N TYR A 39 -4.99 2.09 5.92
CA TYR A 39 -4.69 3.40 5.41
C TYR A 39 -3.18 3.54 5.48
N LYS A 40 -2.54 3.45 4.32
CA LYS A 40 -1.10 3.68 4.20
C LYS A 40 -0.91 5.19 4.17
N ASP A 41 -0.29 5.73 5.20
CA ASP A 41 0.13 7.12 5.19
C ASP A 41 1.15 7.31 4.05
N VAL A 42 0.77 8.13 3.07
CA VAL A 42 1.65 8.54 1.97
C VAL A 42 2.13 9.93 2.27
N TYR A 43 3.39 10.04 2.69
CA TYR A 43 4.04 11.33 2.88
C TYR A 43 4.24 12.01 1.53
N VAL A 44 3.54 13.12 1.31
CA VAL A 44 3.70 13.95 0.12
C VAL A 44 4.71 15.06 0.45
N PRO A 45 5.73 15.30 -0.38
CA PRO A 45 6.68 16.37 -0.13
C PRO A 45 5.97 17.73 -0.19
N VAL A 46 6.01 18.47 0.91
CA VAL A 46 5.55 19.86 0.94
C VAL A 46 6.58 20.75 0.27
N LYS A 47 6.11 21.70 -0.55
CA LYS A 47 7.01 22.68 -1.16
C LYS A 47 7.48 23.67 -0.11
N CYS A 48 8.78 23.73 0.05
CA CYS A 48 9.46 24.78 0.79
C CYS A 48 9.19 26.16 0.19
N LYS A 49 8.57 27.06 0.96
CA LYS A 49 8.41 28.48 0.59
C LYS A 49 9.71 29.24 0.87
N VAL A 50 10.77 28.89 0.14
CA VAL A 50 12.07 29.56 0.25
C VAL A 50 12.46 30.07 -1.14
N GLU A 51 12.79 31.34 -1.22
CA GLU A 51 13.34 31.95 -2.44
C GLU A 51 14.83 31.62 -2.49
N LEU A 52 15.24 30.79 -3.45
CA LEU A 52 16.65 30.49 -3.64
C LEU A 52 17.32 31.63 -4.44
N PRO A 53 18.49 32.12 -3.99
CA PRO A 53 19.27 33.07 -4.76
C PRO A 53 19.75 32.44 -6.08
N ASN A 54 20.09 33.25 -7.08
CA ASN A 54 20.57 32.75 -8.36
C ASN A 54 21.95 32.07 -8.21
N LYS A 55 22.13 30.93 -8.87
CA LYS A 55 23.37 30.15 -8.79
C LYS A 55 24.51 30.86 -9.53
N PRO A 56 25.66 31.10 -8.88
CA PRO A 56 26.83 31.66 -9.56
C PRO A 56 27.41 30.65 -10.55
N ALA A 57 27.89 31.13 -11.69
CA ALA A 57 28.57 30.30 -12.68
C ALA A 57 29.97 29.90 -12.19
N PHE A 58 30.34 28.65 -12.44
CA PHE A 58 31.68 28.16 -12.15
C PHE A 58 32.58 28.34 -13.37
N ASP A 59 33.75 28.93 -13.17
CA ASP A 59 34.78 29.09 -14.20
C ASP A 59 36.08 28.41 -13.75
N GLU A 60 36.51 27.42 -14.51
CA GLU A 60 37.75 26.66 -14.26
C GLU A 60 39.00 27.55 -14.30
N LYS A 61 38.95 28.66 -15.04
CA LYS A 61 40.07 29.60 -15.18
C LYS A 61 40.19 30.55 -13.99
N ASN A 62 39.12 30.71 -13.20
CA ASN A 62 39.13 31.56 -12.03
C ASN A 62 38.79 30.78 -10.75
N PRO A 63 39.79 30.37 -9.96
CA PRO A 63 39.58 29.59 -8.74
C PRO A 63 38.78 30.34 -7.66
N GLN A 64 38.58 31.66 -7.78
CA GLN A 64 37.72 32.42 -6.88
C GLN A 64 36.24 32.07 -7.05
N THR A 65 35.81 31.72 -8.27
CA THR A 65 34.42 31.30 -8.54
C THR A 65 34.08 30.00 -7.80
N ALA A 66 35.07 29.12 -7.58
CA ALA A 66 34.93 27.92 -6.76
C ALA A 66 34.56 28.27 -5.30
N LYS A 67 35.19 29.32 -4.77
CA LYS A 67 34.99 29.79 -3.39
C LYS A 67 33.64 30.48 -3.23
N GLU A 68 33.17 31.19 -4.26
CA GLU A 68 31.84 31.80 -4.27
C GLU A 68 30.74 30.75 -4.37
N LEU A 69 30.95 29.75 -5.22
CA LEU A 69 30.04 28.61 -5.36
C LEU A 69 29.92 27.81 -4.05
N SER A 70 31.02 27.60 -3.32
CA SER A 70 30.97 26.90 -2.03
C SER A 70 30.22 27.69 -0.96
N LYS A 71 30.40 29.02 -0.92
CA LYS A 71 29.60 29.90 -0.05
C LYS A 71 28.12 29.86 -0.39
N TYR A 72 27.78 29.87 -1.67
CA TYR A 72 26.40 29.78 -2.15
C TYR A 72 25.71 28.49 -1.66
N TYR A 73 26.37 27.33 -1.81
CA TYR A 73 25.81 26.07 -1.30
C TYR A 73 25.62 26.07 0.21
N LYS A 74 26.59 26.62 0.96
CA LYS A 74 26.46 26.76 2.42
C LYS A 74 25.26 27.62 2.82
N GLN A 75 24.98 28.69 2.07
CA GLN A 75 23.81 29.55 2.32
C GLN A 75 22.49 28.82 2.03
N ILE A 76 22.43 28.06 0.94
CA ILE A 76 21.26 27.23 0.61
C ILE A 76 21.00 26.20 1.69
N GLU A 77 22.04 25.51 2.18
CA GLU A 77 21.86 24.52 3.25
C GLU A 77 21.24 25.12 4.52
N ILE A 78 21.62 26.36 4.87
CA ILE A 78 21.03 27.07 6.02
C ILE A 78 19.56 27.42 5.73
N LEU A 79 19.27 28.00 4.56
CA LEU A 79 17.91 28.38 4.16
C LEU A 79 16.96 27.17 4.05
N LEU A 80 17.45 26.03 3.56
CA LEU A 80 16.66 24.81 3.45
C LEU A 80 16.48 24.10 4.79
N LYS A 81 17.37 24.32 5.77
CA LYS A 81 17.20 23.79 7.13
C LYS A 81 16.03 24.43 7.85
N GLU A 82 15.81 25.73 7.67
CA GLU A 82 14.62 26.43 8.23
C GLU A 82 13.30 25.87 7.69
N CYS A 83 13.37 25.09 6.62
CA CYS A 83 12.23 24.54 5.93
C CYS A 83 11.79 23.17 6.45
N ILE A 84 12.63 22.55 7.28
CA ILE A 84 12.30 21.36 8.04
C ILE A 84 11.97 21.90 9.44
N ASP A 85 10.69 21.96 9.79
CA ASP A 85 10.29 22.16 11.19
C ASP A 85 10.86 20.97 11.99
N GLU A 86 12.00 21.16 12.69
CA GLU A 86 12.39 20.28 13.81
C GLU A 86 11.48 20.52 15.01
#